data_AF-A0A315XJ71-F1
#
_entry.id   AF-A0A315XJ71-F1
#
_cell.length_a   1.000
_cell.length_b   1.000
_cell.length_c   1.000
_cell.angle_alpha   90.00
_cell.angle_beta   90.00
_cell.angle_gamma   90.00
#
_symmetry.space_group_name_H-M   'P 1'
#
loop_
_entity.id
_entity.type
_entity.pdbx_description
1 polymer ?
#
loop_
_entity_poly.entity_id
_entity_poly.type
_entity_poly.pdbx_seq_one_letter_code
_entity_poly.pdbx_strand_id
1 'polypeptide(L)'
;MDENTISSIRNELKEHVDKTTKDSAQSFFNWAYWLHNEPTDFRVFETWLNKYVNNWAKCDTLCNHAIGSFVEQFPQYIENLKIWTKSNNRWLRRASAVTLILPARKGKFLNDVFDIADCLLKDKDDLVQKGYGWMLKEASRKHREEVFEYVMKNKKEMPRTALRYAIEKMPEDLKRLAMEKN
;
A
#
# COMPACT_ATOMS: atom_id res chain seq x y z
N MET A 1 3.14 11.99 30.27
CA MET A 1 3.80 13.01 29.42
C MET A 1 2.72 13.86 28.81
N ASP A 2 2.82 15.18 28.91
CA ASP A 2 1.88 16.10 28.25
C ASP A 2 2.07 16.15 26.73
N GLU A 3 1.05 16.65 26.02
CA GLU A 3 1.04 16.75 24.55
C GLU A 3 2.18 17.59 23.98
N ASN A 4 2.63 18.61 24.70
CA ASN A 4 3.72 19.49 24.26
C ASN A 4 5.06 18.75 24.26
N THR A 5 5.30 17.93 25.28
CA THR A 5 6.48 17.08 25.40
C THR A 5 6.49 16.01 24.30
N ILE A 6 5.33 15.40 24.02
CA ILE A 6 5.18 14.42 22.93
C ILE A 6 5.44 15.10 21.57
N SER A 7 4.91 16.30 21.34
CA SER A 7 5.09 17.06 20.11
C SER A 7 6.54 17.50 19.89
N SER A 8 7.24 17.94 20.96
CA SER A 8 8.66 18.30 20.89
C SER A 8 9.54 17.10 20.53
N ILE A 9 9.33 15.97 21.21
CA ILE A 9 10.03 14.71 20.91
C ILE A 9 9.73 14.26 19.47
N ARG A 10 8.49 14.41 19.00
CA ARG A 10 8.10 14.10 17.61
C ARG A 10 8.86 14.97 16.60
N ASN A 11 9.00 16.27 16.85
CA ASN A 11 9.69 17.18 15.94
C ASN A 11 11.21 16.93 15.90
N GLU A 12 11.84 16.73 17.06
CA GLU A 12 13.26 16.33 17.13
C GLU A 12 13.53 15.01 16.40
N LEU A 13 12.61 14.05 16.50
CA LEU A 13 12.74 12.77 15.82
C LEU A 13 12.48 12.86 14.32
N LYS A 14 11.55 13.71 13.87
CA LYS A 14 11.38 14.02 12.43
C LYS A 14 12.66 14.62 11.85
N GLU A 15 13.31 15.52 12.58
CA GLU A 15 14.61 16.06 12.19
C GLU A 15 15.73 15.01 12.21
N HIS A 16 15.71 14.10 13.18
CA HIS A 16 16.70 13.04 13.28
C HIS A 16 16.57 12.03 12.13
N VAL A 17 15.34 11.70 11.72
CA VAL A 17 15.06 10.88 10.53
C VAL A 17 15.62 11.55 9.28
N ASP A 18 15.42 12.85 9.13
CA ASP A 18 15.96 13.62 8.00
C ASP A 18 17.50 13.59 7.95
N LYS A 19 18.17 13.44 9.11
CA LYS A 19 19.63 13.36 9.27
C LYS A 19 20.19 11.93 9.19
N THR A 20 19.38 10.89 9.36
CA THR A 20 19.83 9.49 9.31
C THR A 20 20.09 8.96 7.90
N THR A 21 21.11 8.10 7.76
CA THR A 21 21.46 7.43 6.50
C THR A 21 20.43 6.37 6.11
N LYS A 22 20.37 6.03 4.80
CA LYS A 22 19.40 5.10 4.20
C LYS A 22 19.27 3.74 4.92
N ASP A 23 20.29 3.29 5.65
CA ASP A 23 20.34 1.95 6.26
C ASP A 23 19.68 1.86 7.64
N SER A 24 19.48 3.00 8.33
CA SER A 24 18.87 3.03 9.66
C SER A 24 17.34 3.24 9.64
N ALA A 25 16.75 3.56 8.49
CA ALA A 25 15.33 3.89 8.33
C ALA A 25 14.36 2.76 8.75
N GLN A 26 14.80 1.51 8.69
CA GLN A 26 13.96 0.34 8.98
C GLN A 26 13.51 0.29 10.45
N SER A 27 14.40 0.58 11.39
CA SER A 27 14.09 0.60 12.82
C SER A 27 13.13 1.73 13.18
N PHE A 28 13.20 2.85 12.46
CA PHE A 28 12.32 4.00 12.64
C PHE A 28 10.90 3.76 12.15
N PHE A 29 10.69 3.01 11.06
CA PHE A 29 9.33 2.73 10.56
C PHE A 29 8.52 1.87 11.53
N ASN A 30 9.16 0.92 12.21
CA ASN A 30 8.52 0.15 13.27
C ASN A 30 8.15 1.01 14.48
N TRP A 31 8.89 2.09 14.74
CA TRP A 31 8.63 3.00 15.85
C TRP A 31 7.56 4.05 15.51
N ALA A 32 7.50 4.54 14.27
CA ALA A 32 6.45 5.45 13.79
C ALA A 32 5.03 4.88 13.98
N TYR A 33 4.88 3.55 14.00
CA TYR A 33 3.63 2.87 14.35
C TYR A 33 3.11 3.19 15.77
N TRP A 34 4.00 3.51 16.71
CA TRP A 34 3.68 3.74 18.12
C TRP A 34 3.44 5.21 18.48
N LEU A 35 3.63 6.12 17.52
CA LEU A 35 3.29 7.53 17.71
C LEU A 35 1.78 7.74 17.49
N HIS A 36 1.17 8.60 18.31
CA HIS A 36 -0.14 9.16 17.99
C HIS A 36 -0.02 9.95 16.67
N ASN A 37 -0.76 9.52 15.65
CA ASN A 37 -0.77 10.17 14.34
C ASN A 37 -1.59 11.47 14.38
N GLU A 38 -1.08 12.49 13.71
CA GLU A 38 -1.80 13.72 13.38
C GLU A 38 -1.96 13.85 11.86
N PRO A 39 -3.03 14.48 11.35
CA PRO A 39 -3.24 14.65 9.90
C PRO A 39 -2.04 15.22 9.13
N THR A 40 -1.20 16.04 9.77
CA THR A 40 0.02 16.62 9.20
C THR A 40 1.12 15.59 8.90
N ASP A 41 1.09 14.42 9.55
CA ASP A 41 2.09 13.37 9.38
C ASP A 41 2.07 12.72 7.99
N PHE A 42 0.94 12.80 7.27
CA PHE A 42 0.85 12.26 5.91
C PHE A 42 1.94 12.82 4.98
N ARG A 43 2.20 14.13 5.07
CA ARG A 43 3.24 14.80 4.25
C ARG A 43 4.65 14.32 4.60
N VAL A 44 4.87 13.94 5.86
CA VAL A 44 6.14 13.35 6.30
C VAL A 44 6.32 11.97 5.69
N PHE A 45 5.28 11.12 5.72
CA PHE A 45 5.32 9.81 5.07
C PHE A 45 5.58 9.91 3.56
N GLU A 46 4.91 10.82 2.87
CA GLU A 46 5.13 11.09 1.46
C GLU A 46 6.58 11.53 1.17
N THR A 47 7.14 12.38 2.03
CA THR A 47 8.53 12.83 1.93
C THR A 47 9.49 11.65 2.10
N TRP A 48 9.22 10.76 3.07
CA TRP A 48 10.06 9.58 3.30
C TRP A 48 10.01 8.57 2.17
N LEU A 49 8.81 8.32 1.61
CA LEU A 49 8.64 7.49 0.41
C LEU A 49 9.45 8.03 -0.78
N ASN A 50 9.53 9.35 -0.92
CA ASN A 50 10.30 9.97 -2.01
C ASN A 50 11.82 9.94 -1.78
N LYS A 51 12.28 10.23 -0.56
CA LYS A 51 13.71 10.43 -0.29
C LYS A 51 14.45 9.17 0.13
N TYR A 52 13.81 8.31 0.93
CA TYR A 52 14.51 7.25 1.68
C TYR A 52 14.15 5.83 1.24
N VAL A 53 12.99 5.64 0.61
CA VAL A 53 12.59 4.33 0.11
C VAL A 53 13.23 4.05 -1.25
N ASN A 54 14.02 2.97 -1.31
CA ASN A 54 14.74 2.55 -2.51
C ASN A 54 14.65 1.05 -2.79
N ASN A 55 13.87 0.31 -2.00
CA ASN A 55 13.62 -1.10 -2.20
C ASN A 55 12.22 -1.47 -1.68
N TRP A 56 11.74 -2.64 -2.11
CA TRP A 56 10.40 -3.11 -1.79
C TRP A 56 10.22 -3.39 -0.28
N ALA A 57 11.22 -3.89 0.43
CA ALA A 57 11.11 -4.22 1.84
C ALA A 57 10.89 -2.97 2.72
N LYS A 58 11.62 -1.88 2.43
CA LYS A 58 11.43 -0.58 3.09
C LYS A 58 10.05 0.00 2.79
N CYS A 59 9.63 -0.06 1.52
CA CYS A 59 8.31 0.40 1.10
C CYS A 59 7.21 -0.34 1.86
N ASP A 60 7.25 -1.66 1.86
CA ASP A 60 6.21 -2.50 2.45
C ASP A 60 6.17 -2.35 3.98
N THR A 61 7.32 -2.20 4.65
CA THR A 61 7.36 -1.96 6.10
C THR A 61 6.67 -0.64 6.45
N LEU A 62 7.04 0.45 5.78
CA LEU A 62 6.46 1.76 6.04
C LEU A 62 4.96 1.76 5.74
N CYS A 63 4.56 1.16 4.62
CA CYS A 63 3.18 1.20 4.15
C CYS A 63 2.25 0.28 4.93
N ASN A 64 2.64 -0.98 5.19
CA ASN A 64 1.76 -1.93 5.87
C ASN A 64 1.51 -1.53 7.34
N HIS A 65 2.45 -0.85 7.98
CA HIS A 65 2.37 -0.51 9.39
C HIS A 65 1.98 0.95 9.60
N ALA A 66 2.90 1.88 9.37
CA ALA A 66 2.69 3.29 9.72
C ALA A 66 1.59 3.93 8.85
N ILE A 67 1.74 3.90 7.52
CA ILE A 67 0.78 4.54 6.62
C ILE A 67 -0.57 3.79 6.64
N GLY A 68 -0.54 2.46 6.69
CA GLY A 68 -1.74 1.62 6.78
C GLY A 68 -2.58 1.93 8.03
N SER A 69 -1.92 2.01 9.20
CA SER A 69 -2.58 2.42 10.45
C SER A 69 -3.11 3.86 10.37
N PHE A 70 -2.31 4.77 9.78
CA PHE A 70 -2.71 6.16 9.57
C PHE A 70 -3.99 6.29 8.75
N VAL A 71 -4.10 5.60 7.60
CA VAL A 71 -5.30 5.68 6.75
C VAL A 71 -6.51 4.96 7.36
N GLU A 72 -6.30 3.96 8.22
CA GLU A 72 -7.41 3.40 9.01
C GLU A 72 -7.98 4.42 10.01
N GLN A 73 -7.13 5.32 10.53
CA GLN A 73 -7.54 6.39 11.45
C GLN A 73 -8.08 7.63 10.71
N PHE A 74 -7.53 7.96 9.55
CA PHE A 74 -7.90 9.11 8.72
C PHE A 74 -8.21 8.69 7.27
N PRO A 75 -9.38 8.06 7.02
CA PRO A 75 -9.71 7.49 5.71
C PRO A 75 -9.73 8.49 4.55
N GLN A 76 -9.94 9.78 4.82
CA GLN A 76 -9.92 10.83 3.80
C GLN A 76 -8.58 10.91 3.04
N TYR A 77 -7.48 10.41 3.61
CA TYR A 77 -6.17 10.37 2.96
C TYR A 77 -5.99 9.22 1.96
N ILE A 78 -6.98 8.35 1.81
CA ILE A 78 -6.97 7.34 0.73
C ILE A 78 -6.97 8.03 -0.65
N GLU A 79 -7.59 9.20 -0.77
CA GLU A 79 -7.53 10.01 -2.01
C GLU A 79 -6.09 10.37 -2.39
N ASN A 80 -5.22 10.61 -1.41
CA ASN A 80 -3.80 10.83 -1.66
C ASN A 80 -3.10 9.56 -2.17
N LEU A 81 -3.49 8.37 -1.71
CA LEU A 81 -3.00 7.11 -2.27
C LEU A 81 -3.40 6.97 -3.75
N LYS A 82 -4.64 7.34 -4.11
CA LYS A 82 -5.09 7.36 -5.52
C LYS A 82 -4.26 8.34 -6.35
N ILE A 83 -3.85 9.49 -5.80
CA ILE A 83 -2.93 10.42 -6.47
C ILE A 83 -1.55 9.77 -6.69
N TRP A 84 -1.03 9.02 -5.70
CA TRP A 84 0.28 8.35 -5.81
C TRP A 84 0.35 7.34 -6.95
N THR A 85 -0.78 6.75 -7.37
CA THR A 85 -0.83 5.82 -8.52
C THR A 85 -0.31 6.44 -9.82
N LYS A 86 -0.37 7.77 -9.94
CA LYS A 86 0.04 8.53 -11.14
C LYS A 86 1.46 9.07 -11.07
N SER A 87 2.19 8.80 -9.99
CA SER A 87 3.54 9.35 -9.77
C SER A 87 4.57 8.70 -10.70
N ASN A 88 5.57 9.49 -11.13
CA ASN A 88 6.75 8.95 -11.80
C ASN A 88 7.61 8.09 -10.86
N ASN A 89 7.52 8.29 -9.55
CA ASN A 89 8.23 7.50 -8.55
C ASN A 89 7.53 6.15 -8.35
N ARG A 90 8.23 5.05 -8.68
CA ARG A 90 7.73 3.69 -8.52
C ARG A 90 7.33 3.34 -7.09
N TRP A 91 8.00 3.93 -6.09
CA TRP A 91 7.74 3.63 -4.69
C TRP A 91 6.44 4.27 -4.21
N LEU A 92 6.08 5.45 -4.71
CA LEU A 92 4.76 6.04 -4.47
C LEU A 92 3.66 5.19 -5.12
N ARG A 93 3.84 4.78 -6.38
CA ARG A 93 2.87 3.91 -7.06
C ARG A 93 2.71 2.58 -6.33
N ARG A 94 3.80 1.92 -5.91
CA ARG A 94 3.74 0.71 -5.09
C ARG A 94 3.04 0.99 -3.74
N ALA A 95 3.44 2.05 -3.05
CA ALA A 95 2.90 2.44 -1.75
C ALA A 95 1.38 2.63 -1.78
N SER A 96 0.83 3.19 -2.87
CA SER A 96 -0.63 3.36 -3.02
C SER A 96 -1.39 2.06 -2.81
N ALA A 97 -0.88 0.95 -3.37
CA ALA A 97 -1.49 -0.36 -3.22
C ALA A 97 -1.11 -1.05 -1.91
N VAL A 98 0.20 -1.08 -1.58
CA VAL A 98 0.65 -1.87 -0.42
C VAL A 98 0.17 -1.32 0.92
N THR A 99 -0.14 -0.02 1.00
CA THR A 99 -0.76 0.60 2.19
C THR A 99 -2.08 -0.05 2.58
N LEU A 100 -2.87 -0.51 1.60
CA LEU A 100 -4.19 -1.10 1.85
C LEU A 100 -4.17 -2.62 2.06
N ILE A 101 -3.01 -3.29 2.06
CA ILE A 101 -2.91 -4.76 2.24
C ILE A 101 -3.53 -5.23 3.56
N LEU A 102 -3.12 -4.64 4.69
CA LEU A 102 -3.64 -5.03 6.01
C LEU A 102 -5.11 -4.59 6.20
N PRO A 103 -5.52 -3.36 5.82
CA PRO A 103 -6.94 -2.98 5.83
C PRO A 103 -7.82 -3.90 4.97
N ALA A 104 -7.40 -4.21 3.74
CA ALA A 104 -8.15 -5.08 2.82
C ALA A 104 -8.27 -6.50 3.35
N ARG A 105 -7.21 -7.04 3.98
CA ARG A 105 -7.26 -8.33 4.70
C ARG A 105 -8.36 -8.37 5.77
N LYS A 106 -8.61 -7.23 6.43
CA LYS A 106 -9.67 -7.06 7.43
C LYS A 106 -11.05 -6.81 6.80
N GLY A 107 -11.15 -6.73 5.47
CA GLY A 107 -12.38 -6.47 4.72
C GLY A 107 -12.72 -4.99 4.55
N LYS A 108 -11.79 -4.07 4.82
CA LYS A 108 -12.01 -2.62 4.71
C LYS A 108 -11.68 -2.09 3.31
N PHE A 109 -12.29 -0.96 2.96
CA PHE A 109 -11.95 -0.13 1.78
C PHE A 109 -12.00 -0.86 0.44
N LEU A 110 -12.95 -1.78 0.23
CA LEU A 110 -13.02 -2.57 -1.00
C LEU A 110 -13.15 -1.71 -2.26
N ASN A 111 -13.97 -0.66 -2.23
CA ASN A 111 -14.13 0.24 -3.37
C ASN A 111 -12.80 0.95 -3.70
N ASP A 112 -12.08 1.46 -2.70
CA ASP A 112 -10.79 2.11 -2.90
C ASP A 112 -9.71 1.14 -3.39
N VAL A 113 -9.77 -0.13 -2.95
CA VAL A 113 -8.91 -1.21 -3.48
C VAL A 113 -9.11 -1.37 -4.98
N PHE A 114 -10.37 -1.38 -5.45
CA PHE A 114 -10.66 -1.46 -6.89
C PHE A 114 -10.26 -0.19 -7.63
N ASP A 115 -10.52 1.01 -7.09
CA ASP A 115 -10.11 2.28 -7.69
C ASP A 115 -8.59 2.34 -7.90
N ILE A 116 -7.81 1.92 -6.89
CA ILE A 116 -6.34 1.89 -6.97
C ILE A 116 -5.89 0.81 -7.96
N ALA A 117 -6.51 -0.37 -7.95
CA ALA A 117 -6.19 -1.43 -8.88
C ALA A 117 -6.47 -1.04 -10.34
N ASP A 118 -7.55 -0.30 -10.61
CA ASP A 118 -7.88 0.23 -11.94
C ASP A 118 -6.83 1.24 -12.39
N CYS A 119 -6.41 2.16 -11.52
CA CYS A 119 -5.35 3.13 -11.82
C CYS A 119 -4.00 2.46 -12.14
N LEU A 120 -3.68 1.35 -11.47
CA LEU A 120 -2.43 0.62 -11.62
C LEU A 120 -2.52 -0.55 -12.62
N LEU A 121 -3.69 -0.79 -13.22
CA LEU A 121 -3.98 -2.01 -13.98
C LEU A 121 -2.90 -2.30 -15.04
N LYS A 122 -2.48 -1.27 -15.77
CA LYS A 122 -1.52 -1.34 -16.87
C LYS A 122 -0.11 -0.87 -16.49
N ASP A 123 0.19 -0.71 -15.20
CA ASP A 123 1.53 -0.32 -14.78
C ASP A 123 2.57 -1.33 -15.31
N LYS A 124 3.66 -0.84 -15.88
CA LYS A 124 4.70 -1.67 -16.51
C LYS A 124 5.73 -2.19 -15.50
N ASP A 125 5.71 -1.65 -14.29
CA ASP A 125 6.66 -1.95 -13.23
C ASP A 125 6.28 -3.23 -12.48
N ASP A 126 7.11 -4.27 -12.57
CA ASP A 126 6.87 -5.56 -11.92
C ASP A 126 6.67 -5.45 -10.41
N LEU A 127 7.36 -4.53 -9.72
CA LEU A 127 7.17 -4.32 -8.30
C LEU A 127 5.81 -3.67 -8.01
N VAL A 128 5.34 -2.76 -8.86
CA VAL A 128 4.01 -2.17 -8.67
C VAL A 128 2.92 -3.22 -8.95
N GLN A 129 3.09 -4.02 -10.01
CA GLN A 129 2.19 -5.13 -10.34
C GLN A 129 2.04 -6.14 -9.20
N LYS A 130 3.16 -6.55 -8.59
CA LYS A 130 3.16 -7.42 -7.41
C LYS A 130 2.44 -6.76 -6.21
N GLY A 131 2.61 -5.44 -6.05
CA GLY A 131 1.97 -4.66 -4.99
C GLY A 131 0.45 -4.71 -5.07
N TYR A 132 -0.13 -4.28 -6.18
CA TYR A 132 -1.60 -4.26 -6.31
C TYR A 132 -2.21 -5.66 -6.47
N GLY A 133 -1.48 -6.61 -7.08
CA GLY A 133 -1.87 -8.01 -7.07
C GLY A 133 -1.95 -8.56 -5.64
N TRP A 134 -0.99 -8.23 -4.76
CA TRP A 134 -1.04 -8.62 -3.35
C TRP A 134 -2.19 -7.93 -2.60
N MET A 135 -2.44 -6.65 -2.87
CA MET A 135 -3.61 -5.95 -2.31
C MET A 135 -4.93 -6.68 -2.65
N LEU A 136 -5.14 -7.03 -3.92
CA LEU A 136 -6.31 -7.81 -4.36
C LEU A 136 -6.35 -9.20 -3.70
N LYS A 137 -5.20 -9.88 -3.59
CA LYS A 137 -5.08 -11.16 -2.89
C LYS A 137 -5.61 -11.07 -1.46
N GLU A 138 -5.23 -10.04 -0.73
CA GLU A 138 -5.67 -9.87 0.66
C GLU A 138 -7.14 -9.48 0.76
N ALA A 139 -7.64 -8.63 -0.14
CA ALA A 139 -9.07 -8.30 -0.23
C ALA A 139 -9.93 -9.56 -0.46
N SER A 140 -9.45 -10.49 -1.31
CA SER A 140 -10.17 -11.73 -1.65
C SER A 140 -10.45 -12.64 -0.46
N ARG A 141 -9.78 -12.44 0.69
CA ARG A 141 -10.03 -13.23 1.91
C ARG A 141 -11.39 -12.95 2.53
N LYS A 142 -11.92 -11.74 2.35
CA LYS A 142 -13.25 -11.32 2.83
C LYS A 142 -14.24 -11.11 1.70
N HIS A 143 -13.74 -10.73 0.52
CA HIS A 143 -14.52 -10.32 -0.65
C HIS A 143 -14.11 -11.14 -1.88
N ARG A 144 -14.19 -12.47 -1.76
CA ARG A 144 -13.65 -13.39 -2.78
C ARG A 144 -14.37 -13.24 -4.12
N GLU A 145 -15.69 -13.17 -4.09
CA GLU A 145 -16.53 -13.13 -5.28
C GLU A 145 -16.30 -11.82 -6.03
N GLU A 146 -16.33 -10.69 -5.32
CA GLU A 146 -16.11 -9.36 -5.87
C GLU A 146 -14.72 -9.22 -6.50
N VAL A 147 -13.68 -9.72 -5.82
CA VAL A 147 -12.32 -9.70 -6.36
C VAL A 147 -12.18 -10.62 -7.57
N PHE A 148 -12.84 -11.79 -7.57
CA PHE A 148 -12.81 -12.69 -8.71
C PHE A 148 -13.51 -12.07 -9.93
N GLU A 149 -14.69 -11.46 -9.74
CA GLU A 149 -15.39 -10.72 -10.78
C GLU A 149 -14.55 -9.58 -11.36
N TYR A 150 -13.90 -8.80 -10.49
CA TYR A 150 -12.95 -7.77 -10.90
C TYR A 150 -11.81 -8.33 -11.77
N VAL A 151 -11.19 -9.44 -11.33
CA VAL A 151 -10.12 -10.10 -12.10
C VAL A 151 -10.65 -10.58 -13.45
N MET A 152 -11.81 -11.25 -13.49
CA MET A 152 -12.37 -11.78 -14.73
C MET A 152 -12.74 -10.68 -15.72
N LYS A 153 -13.30 -9.56 -15.24
CA LYS A 153 -13.58 -8.36 -16.04
C LYS A 153 -12.31 -7.80 -16.69
N ASN A 154 -11.20 -7.78 -15.95
CA ASN A 154 -9.96 -7.13 -16.37
C ASN A 154 -8.90 -8.08 -16.94
N LYS A 155 -9.12 -9.41 -16.94
CA LYS A 155 -8.06 -10.42 -17.22
C LYS A 155 -7.38 -10.28 -18.59
N LYS A 156 -8.03 -9.63 -19.55
CA LYS A 156 -7.47 -9.36 -20.89
C LYS A 156 -6.33 -8.36 -20.85
N GLU A 157 -6.43 -7.34 -19.99
CA GLU A 157 -5.47 -6.24 -19.91
C GLU A 157 -4.53 -6.37 -18.71
N MET A 158 -4.96 -7.07 -17.66
CA MET A 158 -4.20 -7.27 -16.44
C MET A 158 -2.89 -8.05 -16.71
N PRO A 159 -1.72 -7.52 -16.33
CA PRO A 159 -0.46 -8.24 -16.39
C PRO A 159 -0.52 -9.57 -15.65
N ARG A 160 0.09 -10.61 -16.24
CA ARG A 160 0.10 -11.97 -15.68
C ARG A 160 0.64 -12.03 -14.24
N THR A 161 1.61 -11.19 -13.90
CA THR A 161 2.16 -11.10 -12.55
C THR A 161 1.09 -10.71 -11.54
N ALA A 162 0.38 -9.61 -11.79
CA ALA A 162 -0.65 -9.12 -10.88
C ALA A 162 -1.84 -10.08 -10.78
N LEU A 163 -2.27 -10.64 -11.91
CA LEU A 163 -3.35 -11.63 -11.97
C LEU A 163 -3.04 -12.84 -11.08
N ARG A 164 -1.85 -13.44 -11.23
CA ARG A 164 -1.43 -14.61 -10.43
C ARG A 164 -1.42 -14.33 -8.94
N TYR A 165 -0.97 -13.13 -8.54
CA TYR A 165 -1.04 -12.71 -7.14
C TYR A 165 -2.49 -12.61 -6.67
N ALA A 166 -3.35 -11.89 -7.41
CA ALA A 166 -4.74 -11.65 -7.02
C ALA A 166 -5.52 -12.94 -6.76
N ILE A 167 -5.29 -13.98 -7.56
CA ILE A 167 -5.99 -15.28 -7.45
C ILE A 167 -5.29 -16.30 -6.54
N GLU A 168 -4.12 -16.00 -5.96
CA GLU A 168 -3.26 -16.97 -5.27
C GLU A 168 -3.98 -17.73 -4.15
N LYS A 169 -4.91 -17.07 -3.44
CA LYS A 169 -5.68 -17.66 -2.32
C LYS A 169 -7.03 -18.24 -2.73
N MET A 170 -7.40 -18.15 -4.00
CA MET A 170 -8.66 -18.70 -4.51
C MET A 170 -8.59 -20.23 -4.66
N PRO A 171 -9.76 -20.91 -4.67
CA PRO A 171 -9.88 -22.31 -5.09
C PRO A 171 -9.29 -22.58 -6.47
N GLU A 172 -8.87 -23.83 -6.71
CA GLU A 172 -8.13 -24.22 -7.92
C GLU A 172 -8.97 -24.08 -9.21
N ASP A 173 -10.27 -24.35 -9.12
CA ASP A 173 -11.22 -24.16 -10.20
C ASP A 173 -11.30 -22.70 -10.65
N LEU A 174 -11.41 -21.74 -9.71
CA LEU A 174 -11.40 -20.31 -10.02
C LEU A 174 -10.06 -19.87 -10.59
N LYS A 175 -8.94 -20.37 -10.05
CA LYS A 175 -7.62 -20.07 -10.60
C LYS A 175 -7.48 -20.50 -12.04
N ARG A 176 -7.92 -21.71 -12.36
CA ARG A 176 -7.90 -22.24 -13.73
C ARG A 176 -8.73 -21.36 -14.66
N LEU A 177 -9.96 -21.02 -14.28
CA LEU A 177 -10.84 -20.13 -15.06
C LEU A 177 -10.22 -18.74 -15.32
N ALA A 178 -9.57 -18.15 -14.31
CA ALA A 178 -8.88 -16.87 -14.47
C ALA A 178 -7.64 -16.96 -15.37
N MET A 179 -6.95 -18.10 -15.38
CA MET A 179 -5.71 -18.33 -16.15
C MET A 179 -5.94 -18.83 -17.58
N GLU A 180 -7.16 -19.23 -17.93
CA GLU A 180 -7.54 -19.60 -19.30
C GLU A 180 -7.30 -18.42 -20.26
N LYS A 181 -6.61 -18.72 -21.37
CA LYS A 181 -6.39 -17.76 -22.45
C LYS A 181 -7.76 -17.36 -23.02
N ASN A 182 -7.95 -16.05 -23.21
CA ASN A 182 -9.07 -15.54 -23.99
C ASN A 182 -8.90 -15.88 -25.47
#